data_AF-A0A3N5IFA3-F1
#
_entry.id   AF-A0A3N5IFA3-F1
#
_cell.length_a   1.000
_cell.length_b   1.000
_cell.length_c   1.000
_cell.angle_alpha   90.00
_cell.angle_beta   90.00
_cell.angle_gamma   90.00
#
_symmetry.space_group_name_H-M   'P 1'
#
loop_
_entity.id
_entity.type
_entity.pdbx_description
1 polymer ?
#
loop_
_entity_poly.entity_id
_entity_poly.type
_entity_poly.pdbx_seq_one_letter_code
_entity_poly.pdbx_strand_id
1 'polypeptide(L)'
;MAPTALIERTGMPRAAAVEDFAWPDFDRWQAFFTAAEVFPARWDGLHAAPPPRTPEAEVYLQRKLALFGEWLDMVAHRSVVRAHYARQGIRAKIVRQDADPACPGCDPFHAREVGPDLDTVPPFHPGCRCVIVAMHTAPARRRPRIYERPHSRGVNAGDS
;
A
#
# COMPACT_ATOMS: atom_id res chain seq x y z
N MET A 1 -26.87 58.52 -15.31
CA MET A 1 -27.18 57.63 -14.17
C MET A 1 -27.23 56.21 -14.70
N ALA A 2 -26.27 55.37 -14.35
CA ALA A 2 -26.20 53.98 -14.82
C ALA A 2 -27.01 53.06 -13.87
N PRO A 3 -27.72 52.03 -14.38
CA PRO A 3 -28.49 51.16 -13.53
C PRO A 3 -27.58 50.17 -12.81
N THR A 4 -27.75 50.10 -11.49
CA THR A 4 -27.14 49.10 -10.60
C THR A 4 -27.63 47.72 -11.01
N ALA A 5 -26.76 46.94 -11.67
CA ALA A 5 -27.03 45.54 -11.93
C ALA A 5 -27.12 44.80 -10.59
N LEU A 6 -28.29 44.21 -10.34
CA LEU A 6 -28.51 43.22 -9.30
C LEU A 6 -27.46 42.14 -9.45
N ILE A 7 -26.55 42.06 -8.47
CA ILE A 7 -25.72 40.88 -8.26
C ILE A 7 -26.71 39.80 -7.83
N GLU A 8 -27.19 39.02 -8.80
CA GLU A 8 -27.76 37.72 -8.52
C GLU A 8 -26.71 36.97 -7.71
N ARG A 9 -27.00 36.79 -6.43
CA ARG A 9 -26.36 35.75 -5.64
C ARG A 9 -26.73 34.46 -6.34
N THR A 10 -25.88 34.02 -7.27
CA THR A 10 -25.80 32.64 -7.70
C THR A 10 -25.64 31.85 -6.41
N GLY A 11 -26.76 31.35 -5.88
CA GLY A 11 -26.75 30.44 -4.76
C GLY A 11 -25.80 29.34 -5.17
N MET A 12 -24.68 29.22 -4.45
CA MET A 12 -23.77 28.11 -4.60
C MET A 12 -24.65 26.87 -4.68
N PRO A 13 -24.61 26.10 -5.78
CA PRO A 13 -25.46 24.92 -5.89
C PRO A 13 -25.15 24.11 -4.64
N ARG A 14 -26.16 23.98 -3.76
CA ARG A 14 -26.09 23.05 -2.64
C ARG A 14 -25.81 21.73 -3.35
N ALA A 15 -24.56 21.28 -3.27
CA ALA A 15 -24.10 20.08 -3.94
C ALA A 15 -25.21 19.07 -3.78
N ALA A 16 -25.75 18.59 -4.92
CA ALA A 16 -26.85 17.64 -4.96
C ALA A 16 -26.64 16.68 -3.80
N ALA A 17 -27.60 16.64 -2.87
CA ALA A 17 -27.53 15.82 -1.66
C ALA A 17 -26.91 14.50 -2.07
N VAL A 18 -25.64 14.29 -1.66
CA VAL A 18 -24.76 13.31 -2.29
C VAL A 18 -25.48 11.99 -2.20
N GLU A 19 -25.99 11.53 -3.35
CA GLU A 19 -26.64 10.24 -3.48
C GLU A 19 -25.68 9.17 -2.97
N ASP A 20 -26.25 8.15 -2.34
CA ASP A 20 -25.56 7.11 -1.59
C ASP A 20 -24.27 6.64 -2.28
N PHE A 21 -23.11 7.06 -1.78
CA PHE A 21 -21.82 6.58 -2.27
C PHE A 21 -21.66 5.10 -1.90
N ALA A 22 -22.03 4.24 -2.84
CA ALA A 22 -21.93 2.80 -2.71
C ALA A 22 -20.48 2.35 -2.93
N TRP A 23 -19.93 1.65 -1.95
CA TRP A 23 -18.60 1.05 -2.03
C TRP A 23 -18.61 -0.34 -1.36
N PRO A 24 -19.04 -1.38 -2.08
CA PRO A 24 -19.24 -2.72 -1.51
C PRO A 24 -17.99 -3.33 -0.86
N ASP A 25 -16.81 -3.02 -1.41
CA ASP A 25 -15.54 -3.45 -0.83
C ASP A 25 -15.32 -2.85 0.56
N PHE A 26 -15.70 -1.59 0.77
CA PHE A 26 -15.65 -0.98 2.10
C PHE A 26 -16.60 -1.70 3.06
N ASP A 27 -17.82 -1.98 2.64
CA ASP A 27 -18.80 -2.64 3.51
C ASP A 27 -18.32 -4.06 3.90
N ARG A 28 -17.70 -4.79 2.96
CA ARG A 28 -17.05 -6.09 3.22
C ARG A 28 -15.92 -5.97 4.24
N TRP A 29 -15.05 -4.97 4.09
CA TRP A 29 -13.93 -4.74 5.01
C TRP A 29 -14.38 -4.26 6.38
N GLN A 30 -15.41 -3.40 6.45
CA GLN A 30 -16.02 -2.96 7.69
C GLN A 30 -16.58 -4.16 8.47
N ALA A 31 -17.30 -5.06 7.79
CA ALA A 31 -17.81 -6.29 8.40
C ALA A 31 -16.68 -7.20 8.91
N PHE A 32 -15.61 -7.35 8.12
CA PHE A 32 -14.44 -8.13 8.52
C PHE A 32 -13.76 -7.55 9.78
N PHE A 33 -13.49 -6.24 9.82
CA PHE A 33 -12.85 -5.61 10.98
C PHE A 33 -13.76 -5.59 12.21
N THR A 34 -15.07 -5.48 12.00
CA THR A 34 -16.06 -5.64 13.07
C THR A 34 -15.98 -7.04 13.67
N ALA A 35 -15.98 -8.08 12.83
CA ALA A 35 -15.89 -9.47 13.28
C ALA A 35 -14.54 -9.80 13.94
N ALA A 36 -13.46 -9.13 13.52
CA ALA A 36 -12.14 -9.25 14.12
C ALA A 36 -11.95 -8.39 15.38
N GLU A 37 -12.92 -7.54 15.74
CA GLU A 37 -12.87 -6.56 16.83
C GLU A 37 -11.66 -5.61 16.79
N VAL A 38 -11.05 -5.46 15.61
CA VAL A 38 -9.82 -4.70 15.41
C VAL A 38 -9.93 -3.92 14.10
N PHE A 39 -9.89 -2.60 14.20
CA PHE A 39 -9.87 -1.68 13.07
C PHE A 39 -8.49 -1.05 12.89
N PRO A 40 -8.01 -0.88 11.65
CA PRO A 40 -6.83 -0.05 11.38
C PRO A 40 -7.08 1.41 11.79
N ALA A 41 -6.06 2.13 12.23
CA ALA A 41 -6.18 3.52 12.70
C ALA A 41 -6.85 4.48 11.69
N ARG A 42 -6.68 4.23 10.39
CA ARG A 42 -7.31 5.02 9.30
C ARG A 42 -8.83 4.85 9.21
N TRP A 43 -9.39 3.88 9.92
CA TRP A 43 -10.84 3.67 10.05
C TRP A 43 -11.45 4.43 11.22
N ASP A 44 -10.70 5.28 11.91
CA ASP A 44 -11.26 6.12 12.97
C ASP A 44 -12.49 6.91 12.48
N GLY A 45 -13.58 6.83 13.23
CA GLY A 45 -14.88 7.41 12.87
C GLY A 45 -15.63 6.68 11.76
N LEU A 46 -15.16 5.50 11.30
CA LEU A 46 -15.79 4.68 10.25
C LEU A 46 -16.25 3.30 10.75
N HIS A 47 -16.23 3.07 12.07
CA HIS A 47 -16.62 1.79 12.69
C HIS A 47 -18.08 1.41 12.44
N ALA A 48 -19.00 2.38 12.49
CA ALA A 48 -20.43 2.18 12.26
C ALA A 48 -21.03 3.38 11.53
N ALA A 49 -21.99 3.12 10.64
CA ALA A 49 -22.70 4.17 9.93
C ALA A 49 -23.65 4.91 10.88
N PRO A 50 -23.62 6.26 10.94
CA PRO A 50 -24.57 7.04 11.71
C PRO A 50 -25.96 7.06 11.03
N PRO A 51 -27.02 7.50 11.74
CA PRO A 51 -28.32 7.71 11.14
C PRO A 51 -28.26 8.63 9.92
N PRO A 52 -29.04 8.36 8.85
CA PRO A 52 -29.01 9.19 7.66
C PRO A 52 -29.52 10.60 7.94
N ARG A 53 -29.06 11.57 7.13
CA ARG A 53 -29.47 12.99 7.18
C ARG A 53 -29.13 13.70 8.50
N THR A 54 -28.04 13.29 9.15
CA THR A 54 -27.45 14.03 10.28
C THR A 54 -26.10 14.63 9.92
N PRO A 55 -25.59 15.64 10.65
CA PRO A 55 -24.24 16.17 10.44
C PRO A 55 -23.15 15.09 10.55
N GLU A 56 -23.35 14.09 11.43
CA GLU A 56 -22.43 12.96 11.58
C GLU A 56 -22.39 12.10 10.31
N ALA A 57 -23.51 11.95 9.61
CA ALA A 57 -23.56 11.25 8.32
C ALA A 57 -22.75 11.96 7.23
N GLU A 58 -22.75 13.28 7.22
CA GLU A 58 -21.90 14.05 6.31
C GLU A 58 -20.41 13.85 6.63
N VAL A 59 -20.03 13.91 7.91
CA VAL A 59 -18.64 13.64 8.36
C VAL A 59 -18.22 12.21 8.02
N TYR A 60 -19.09 11.23 8.27
CA TYR A 60 -18.85 9.83 7.94
C TYR A 60 -18.62 9.63 6.44
N LEU A 61 -19.47 10.24 5.59
CA LEU A 61 -19.32 10.19 4.14
C LEU A 61 -18.00 10.83 3.68
N GLN A 62 -17.64 12.00 4.22
CA GLN A 62 -16.36 12.64 3.89
C GLN A 62 -15.17 11.77 4.28
N ARG A 63 -15.20 11.13 5.46
CA ARG A 63 -14.16 10.19 5.87
C ARG A 63 -14.12 8.95 4.97
N LYS A 64 -15.27 8.40 4.58
CA LYS A 64 -15.37 7.26 3.65
C LYS A 64 -14.78 7.61 2.28
N LEU A 65 -15.07 8.80 1.76
CA LEU A 65 -14.52 9.31 0.49
C LEU A 65 -13.00 9.56 0.59
N ALA A 66 -12.52 10.12 1.70
CA ALA A 66 -11.09 10.30 1.94
C ALA A 66 -10.36 8.96 1.96
N LEU A 67 -10.90 7.98 2.69
CA LEU A 67 -10.36 6.63 2.75
C LEU A 67 -10.37 5.94 1.37
N PHE A 68 -11.40 6.20 0.55
CA PHE A 68 -11.47 5.72 -0.83
C PHE A 68 -10.34 6.31 -1.68
N GLY A 69 -10.10 7.62 -1.61
CA GLY A 69 -9.00 8.27 -2.32
C GLY A 69 -7.64 7.71 -1.92
N GLU A 70 -7.40 7.55 -0.61
CA GLU A 70 -6.18 6.92 -0.09
C GLU A 70 -6.02 5.47 -0.60
N TRP A 71 -7.11 4.71 -0.63
CA TRP A 71 -7.11 3.33 -1.12
C TRP A 71 -6.77 3.25 -2.61
N LEU A 72 -7.30 4.15 -3.44
CA LEU A 72 -6.99 4.20 -4.87
C LEU A 72 -5.52 4.53 -5.13
N ASP A 73 -4.98 5.56 -4.48
CA ASP A 73 -3.57 5.94 -4.60
C ASP A 73 -2.65 4.77 -4.22
N MET A 74 -2.98 4.13 -3.10
CA MET A 74 -2.28 2.97 -2.58
C MET A 74 -2.28 1.78 -3.57
N VAL A 75 -3.44 1.46 -4.17
CA VAL A 75 -3.55 0.39 -5.19
C VAL A 75 -2.73 0.74 -6.44
N ALA A 76 -2.80 1.98 -6.90
CA ALA A 76 -2.04 2.45 -8.06
C ALA A 76 -0.52 2.37 -7.81
N HIS A 77 -0.06 2.94 -6.70
CA HIS A 77 1.36 2.99 -6.33
C HIS A 77 1.96 1.58 -6.21
N ARG A 78 1.28 0.67 -5.51
CA ARG A 78 1.78 -0.71 -5.33
C ARG A 78 1.83 -1.49 -6.64
N SER A 79 0.87 -1.25 -7.55
CA SER A 79 0.88 -1.84 -8.88
C SER A 79 2.11 -1.39 -9.69
N VAL A 80 2.45 -0.08 -9.62
CA VAL A 80 3.64 0.49 -10.26
C VAL A 80 4.93 -0.09 -9.67
N VAL A 81 5.07 -0.10 -8.35
CA VAL A 81 6.26 -0.64 -7.65
C VAL A 81 6.46 -2.11 -7.98
N ARG A 82 5.40 -2.91 -7.94
CA ARG A 82 5.45 -4.33 -8.30
C ARG A 82 5.89 -4.53 -9.74
N ALA A 83 5.31 -3.79 -10.68
CA ALA A 83 5.68 -3.87 -12.09
C ALA A 83 7.15 -3.44 -12.31
N HIS A 84 7.62 -2.44 -11.56
CA HIS A 84 9.03 -2.04 -11.57
C HIS A 84 9.95 -3.17 -11.09
N TYR A 85 9.65 -3.80 -9.94
CA TYR A 85 10.45 -4.92 -9.44
C TYR A 85 10.45 -6.12 -10.38
N ALA A 86 9.29 -6.48 -10.95
CA ALA A 86 9.18 -7.56 -11.92
C ALA A 86 10.05 -7.31 -13.17
N ARG A 87 10.03 -6.09 -13.74
CA ARG A 87 10.87 -5.73 -14.90
C ARG A 87 12.37 -5.79 -14.62
N GLN A 88 12.78 -5.63 -13.36
CA GLN A 88 14.17 -5.65 -12.92
C GLN A 88 14.61 -7.03 -12.37
N GLY A 89 13.72 -8.03 -12.37
CA GLY A 89 13.99 -9.33 -11.75
C GLY A 89 14.25 -9.25 -10.24
N ILE A 90 13.75 -8.20 -9.58
CA ILE A 90 13.93 -7.96 -8.15
C ILE A 90 12.87 -8.75 -7.38
N ARG A 91 13.33 -9.56 -6.43
CA ARG A 91 12.44 -10.21 -5.45
C ARG A 91 11.95 -9.19 -4.44
N ALA A 92 10.68 -9.26 -4.08
CA ALA A 92 10.04 -8.32 -3.17
C ALA A 92 9.21 -9.04 -2.12
N LYS A 93 8.98 -8.40 -0.97
CA LYS A 93 8.15 -8.92 0.10
C LYS A 93 7.19 -7.86 0.62
N ILE A 94 6.14 -8.28 1.29
CA ILE A 94 5.25 -7.37 2.02
C ILE A 94 5.83 -7.09 3.41
N VAL A 95 5.87 -5.83 3.80
CA VAL A 95 6.21 -5.41 5.17
C VAL A 95 5.17 -4.44 5.71
N ARG A 96 4.99 -4.44 7.03
CA ARG A 96 4.23 -3.40 7.73
C ARG A 96 5.08 -2.14 7.77
N GLN A 97 4.50 -0.98 7.46
CA GLN A 97 5.23 0.28 7.53
C GLN A 97 5.42 0.76 8.98
N ASP A 98 4.49 0.43 9.88
CA ASP A 98 4.50 0.92 11.26
C ASP A 98 4.43 -0.23 12.28
N ALA A 99 4.74 0.10 13.53
CA ALA A 99 4.65 -0.79 14.69
C ALA A 99 3.22 -0.86 15.28
N ASP A 100 2.22 -0.37 14.56
CA ASP A 100 0.82 -0.45 14.93
C ASP A 100 0.39 -1.91 15.18
N PRO A 101 -0.71 -2.14 15.94
CA PRO A 101 -1.27 -3.47 16.13
C PRO A 101 -1.41 -4.22 14.80
N ALA A 102 -1.12 -5.52 14.83
CA ALA A 102 -1.15 -6.36 13.65
C ALA A 102 -2.51 -6.26 12.94
N CYS A 103 -2.52 -5.74 11.71
CA CYS A 103 -3.75 -5.68 10.92
C CYS A 103 -4.21 -7.11 10.57
N PRO A 104 -5.42 -7.54 10.96
CA PRO A 104 -5.89 -8.92 10.73
C PRO A 104 -5.97 -9.28 9.24
N GLY A 105 -6.16 -8.30 8.35
CA GLY A 105 -6.20 -8.54 6.90
C GLY A 105 -4.81 -8.76 6.27
N CYS A 106 -3.75 -8.21 6.86
CA CYS A 106 -2.41 -8.24 6.27
C CYS A 106 -1.40 -9.08 7.03
N ASP A 107 -1.63 -9.35 8.32
CA ASP A 107 -0.70 -10.11 9.16
C ASP A 107 -0.35 -11.49 8.56
N PRO A 108 -1.30 -12.26 7.96
CA PRO A 108 -0.98 -13.53 7.30
C PRO A 108 0.01 -13.44 6.13
N PHE A 109 0.26 -12.23 5.62
CA PHE A 109 1.14 -11.97 4.48
C PHE A 109 2.42 -11.25 4.89
N HIS A 110 2.60 -10.93 6.17
CA HIS A 110 3.79 -10.23 6.63
C HIS A 110 5.07 -11.02 6.32
N ALA A 111 6.06 -10.32 5.74
CA ALA A 111 7.33 -10.87 5.28
C ALA A 111 7.24 -11.94 4.19
N ARG A 112 6.04 -12.25 3.68
CA ARG A 112 5.85 -13.16 2.55
C ARG A 112 6.39 -12.52 1.28
N GLU A 113 7.08 -13.33 0.49
CA GLU A 113 7.52 -12.92 -0.84
C GLU A 113 6.31 -12.72 -1.76
N VAL A 114 6.34 -11.61 -2.51
CA VAL A 114 5.34 -11.29 -3.51
C VAL A 114 5.60 -12.16 -4.74
N GLY A 115 4.67 -13.06 -5.02
CA GLY A 115 4.73 -13.91 -6.21
C GLY A 115 4.40 -13.15 -7.50
N PRO A 116 4.61 -13.81 -8.66
CA PRO A 116 4.20 -13.28 -9.96
C PRO A 116 2.67 -13.19 -10.11
N ASP A 117 1.93 -13.84 -9.22
CA ASP A 117 0.48 -13.83 -9.17
C ASP A 117 -0.03 -12.72 -8.22
N LEU A 118 -1.05 -11.98 -8.67
CA LEU A 118 -1.70 -10.92 -7.89
C LEU A 118 -2.43 -11.48 -6.67
N ASP A 119 -2.88 -12.74 -6.73
CA ASP A 119 -3.60 -13.39 -5.64
C ASP A 119 -2.68 -13.78 -4.46
N THR A 120 -1.36 -13.68 -4.64
CA THR A 120 -0.37 -13.93 -3.58
C THR A 120 -0.03 -12.69 -2.75
N VAL A 121 -0.56 -11.54 -3.14
CA VAL A 121 -0.39 -10.26 -2.45
C VAL A 121 -1.52 -10.14 -1.42
N PRO A 122 -1.30 -9.59 -0.21
CA PRO A 122 -2.39 -9.36 0.75
C PRO A 122 -3.51 -8.61 0.06
N PRO A 123 -4.76 -8.87 0.45
CA PRO A 123 -5.85 -8.11 -0.12
C PRO A 123 -5.61 -6.64 0.22
N PHE A 124 -5.43 -5.82 -0.82
CA PHE A 124 -5.26 -4.39 -0.66
C PHE A 124 -6.57 -3.82 -0.13
N HIS A 125 -6.66 -3.67 1.18
CA HIS A 125 -7.85 -3.20 1.85
C HIS A 125 -7.77 -1.69 2.17
N PRO A 126 -8.91 -1.03 2.37
CA PRO A 126 -8.92 0.38 2.78
C PRO A 126 -8.20 0.57 4.11
N GLY A 127 -7.40 1.64 4.22
CA GLY A 127 -6.63 1.95 5.43
C GLY A 127 -5.38 1.07 5.66
N CYS A 128 -5.00 0.24 4.68
CA CYS A 128 -3.82 -0.62 4.76
C CYS A 128 -2.51 0.17 4.64
N ARG A 129 -1.62 0.06 5.63
CA ARG A 129 -0.26 0.65 5.60
C ARG A 129 0.86 -0.33 5.23
N CYS A 130 0.53 -1.53 4.74
CA CYS A 130 1.57 -2.47 4.31
C CYS A 130 2.22 -2.01 3.00
N VAL A 131 3.50 -2.26 2.79
CA VAL A 131 4.22 -1.84 1.58
C VAL A 131 4.96 -3.01 0.95
N ILE A 132 5.14 -2.94 -0.37
CA ILE A 132 5.97 -3.88 -1.11
C ILE A 132 7.39 -3.33 -1.11
N VAL A 133 8.34 -4.08 -0.57
CA VAL A 133 9.75 -3.69 -0.50
C VAL A 133 10.63 -4.71 -1.19
N ALA A 134 11.69 -4.23 -1.83
CA ALA A 134 12.73 -5.10 -2.38
C ALA A 134 13.35 -5.95 -1.26
N MET A 135 13.58 -7.22 -1.54
CA MET A 135 14.39 -8.08 -0.69
C MET A 135 15.85 -7.79 -0.98
N HIS A 136 16.61 -7.34 0.03
CA HIS A 136 18.06 -7.32 -0.07
C HIS A 136 18.58 -8.76 -0.16
N THR A 137 18.90 -9.22 -1.36
CA THR A 137 19.82 -10.34 -1.50
C THR A 137 21.20 -9.83 -1.15
N ALA A 138 21.77 -10.30 -0.02
CA ALA A 138 23.21 -10.16 0.18
C ALA A 138 23.89 -10.64 -1.11
N PRO A 139 24.86 -9.89 -1.68
CA PRO A 139 25.53 -10.32 -2.89
C PRO A 139 26.06 -11.72 -2.61
N ALA A 140 25.66 -12.69 -3.44
CA ALA A 140 26.15 -14.05 -3.34
C ALA A 140 27.66 -13.95 -3.19
N ARG A 141 28.21 -14.40 -2.03
CA ARG A 141 29.65 -14.39 -1.81
C ARG A 141 30.24 -15.08 -3.02
N ARG A 142 30.94 -14.33 -3.90
CA ARG A 142 31.68 -14.92 -5.02
C ARG A 142 32.52 -16.01 -4.38
N ARG A 143 32.26 -17.28 -4.75
CA ARG A 143 33.18 -18.37 -4.43
C ARG A 143 34.57 -17.88 -4.82
N PRO A 144 35.56 -17.88 -3.91
CA PRO A 144 36.91 -17.53 -4.28
C PRO A 144 37.27 -18.43 -5.47
N ARG A 145 37.59 -17.83 -6.62
CA ARG A 145 38.28 -18.57 -7.66
C ARG A 145 39.59 -19.01 -7.02
N ILE A 146 39.74 -20.30 -6.80
CA ILE A 146 41.03 -20.89 -6.49
C ILE A 146 41.87 -20.62 -7.73
N TYR A 147 42.70 -19.57 -7.66
CA TYR A 147 43.77 -19.38 -8.62
C TYR A 147 44.80 -20.46 -8.29
N GLU A 148 44.82 -21.54 -9.07
CA GLU A 148 45.98 -22.43 -9.09
C GLU A 148 47.16 -21.60 -9.61
N ARG A 149 48.09 -21.31 -8.70
CA ARG A 149 49.35 -20.64 -9.01
C ARG A 149 50.22 -21.66 -9.77
N PRO A 150 50.65 -21.39 -11.02
CA PRO A 150 51.64 -22.25 -11.66
C PRO A 150 52.93 -22.17 -10.83
N HIS A 151 53.38 -23.32 -10.31
CA HIS A 151 54.71 -23.46 -9.74
C HIS A 151 55.73 -23.37 -10.88
N SER A 152 56.29 -22.18 -11.10
CA SER A 152 57.56 -22.05 -11.80
C SER A 152 58.67 -22.58 -10.88
N ARG A 153 59.11 -23.82 -11.15
CA ARG A 153 60.37 -24.34 -10.63
C ARG A 153 61.51 -23.50 -11.21
N GLY A 154 62.01 -22.54 -10.43
CA GLY A 154 63.32 -21.96 -10.64
C GLY A 154 64.37 -23.02 -10.33
N VAL A 155 65.10 -23.47 -11.37
CA VAL A 155 66.35 -24.19 -11.20
C VAL A 155 67.43 -23.12 -11.08
N ASN A 156 67.98 -22.97 -9.87
CA ASN A 156 69.13 -22.10 -9.64
C ASN A 156 70.38 -22.75 -10.24
N ALA A 157 71.15 -21.91 -10.93
CA ALA A 157 72.52 -22.16 -11.33
C ALA A 157 73.44 -22.26 -10.10
N GLY A 158 74.47 -23.09 -10.21
CA GLY A 158 75.60 -23.12 -9.26
C GLY A 158 76.60 -24.23 -9.58
N ASP A 159 77.83 -23.78 -9.89
CA ASP A 159 79.13 -24.46 -9.79
C ASP A 159 79.61 -25.42 -10.89
N SER A 160 80.40 -24.87 -11.82
CA SER A 160 81.86 -25.16 -11.97
C SER A 160 82.53 -24.15 -12.90
#